data_AF-A0A221NL47-F1
#
_entry.id   AF-A0A221NL47-F1
#
_cell.length_a   1.000
_cell.length_b   1.000
_cell.length_c   1.000
_cell.angle_alpha   90.00
_cell.angle_beta   90.00
_cell.angle_gamma   90.00
#
_symmetry.space_group_name_H-M   'P 1'
#
loop_
_entity.id
_entity.type
_entity.pdbx_description
1 polymer ?
#
loop_
_entity_poly.entity_id
_entity_poly.type
_entity_poly.pdbx_seq_one_letter_code
_entity_poly.pdbx_strand_id
1 'polypeptide(L)'
;MNTLEGPQRAVVRLFPDYGDTALWLDGPIDYSLTGLTEGLVHELRDWEQSYYESLTRGFTWKSAESAARYTAQGHRLAQRVADELGDGYEIDFTSYEDNARPHRFFGTKAPNPQAVAAFDALTSTSRAEKERVARALADAPPGTGTGWFATAPLSGSVFRPTQKKQE
;
A
#
# COMPACT_ATOMS: atom_id res chain seq x y z
N MET A 1 23.70 16.74 16.32
CA MET A 1 22.73 17.81 15.99
C MET A 1 22.35 17.59 14.54
N ASN A 2 21.14 17.29 14.09
CA ASN A 2 19.80 17.28 14.67
C ASN A 2 18.99 16.29 13.82
N THR A 3 18.27 15.36 14.43
CA THR A 3 17.03 14.87 13.82
C THR A 3 16.06 14.77 14.97
N LEU A 4 15.23 15.80 15.11
CA LEU A 4 13.98 15.69 15.84
C LEU A 4 13.14 14.71 15.01
N GLU A 5 13.31 13.41 15.26
CA GLU A 5 12.34 12.41 14.80
C GLU A 5 11.06 12.73 15.56
N GLY A 6 10.24 13.60 14.97
CA GLY A 6 8.83 13.64 15.30
C GLY A 6 8.23 12.24 15.13
N PRO A 7 7.09 11.93 15.76
CA PRO A 7 6.47 10.62 15.65
C PRO A 7 6.36 10.22 14.17
N GLN A 8 6.93 9.05 13.83
CA GLN A 8 6.92 8.54 12.47
C GLN A 8 5.47 8.23 12.08
N ARG A 9 4.91 9.05 11.17
CA ARG A 9 3.56 8.84 10.63
C ARG A 9 3.48 7.52 9.90
N ALA A 10 2.36 6.83 10.03
CA ALA A 10 2.09 5.68 9.19
C ALA A 10 1.79 6.14 7.76
N VAL A 11 2.42 5.49 6.78
CA VAL A 11 2.24 5.82 5.36
C VAL A 11 1.17 4.91 4.77
N VAL A 12 0.11 5.52 4.24
CA VAL A 12 -0.91 4.83 3.44
C VAL A 12 -0.66 5.18 1.98
N ARG A 13 -0.47 4.19 1.13
CA ARG A 13 -0.27 4.39 -0.31
C ARG A 13 -1.61 4.36 -1.02
N LEU A 14 -1.80 5.27 -1.97
CA LEU A 14 -3.00 5.37 -2.81
C LEU A 14 -2.62 5.13 -4.27
N PHE A 15 -3.03 3.99 -4.82
CA PHE A 15 -2.92 3.67 -6.24
C PHE A 15 -3.82 2.46 -6.58
N PRO A 16 -4.44 2.42 -7.77
CA PRO A 16 -5.12 1.22 -8.28
C PRO A 16 -4.14 0.07 -8.51
N ASP A 17 -4.48 -1.14 -8.11
CA ASP A 17 -3.71 -2.35 -8.45
C ASP A 17 -4.65 -3.56 -8.40
N TYR A 18 -4.15 -4.80 -8.51
CA TYR A 18 -4.97 -6.01 -8.55
C TYR A 18 -5.83 -6.32 -7.31
N GLY A 19 -5.93 -5.41 -6.34
CA GLY A 19 -6.84 -5.54 -5.19
C GLY A 19 -8.21 -4.92 -5.49
N ASP A 20 -9.25 -5.34 -4.77
CA ASP A 20 -10.57 -4.67 -4.81
C ASP A 20 -10.57 -3.32 -4.03
N THR A 21 -9.43 -2.62 -4.07
CA THR A 21 -9.13 -1.41 -3.29
C THR A 21 -7.90 -0.69 -3.85
N ALA A 22 -7.97 0.64 -3.84
CA ALA A 22 -6.84 1.49 -4.15
C ALA A 22 -5.97 1.88 -2.92
N LEU A 23 -6.31 1.41 -1.72
CA LEU A 23 -5.62 1.77 -0.47
C LEU A 23 -4.70 0.65 0.02
N TRP A 24 -3.46 1.02 0.34
CA TRP A 24 -2.40 0.08 0.68
C TRP A 24 -1.61 0.51 1.91
N LEU A 25 -1.51 -0.38 2.90
CA LEU A 25 -0.49 -0.30 3.95
C LEU A 25 0.68 -1.19 3.53
N ASP A 26 0.86 -2.34 4.17
CA ASP A 26 1.79 -3.39 3.73
C ASP A 26 1.17 -4.36 2.72
N GLY A 27 -0.16 -4.33 2.62
CA GLY A 27 -0.97 -5.02 1.63
C GLY A 27 -2.25 -4.21 1.34
N PRO A 28 -3.13 -4.74 0.47
CA PRO A 28 -4.39 -4.07 0.14
C PRO A 28 -5.29 -4.00 1.37
N ILE A 29 -5.99 -2.88 1.54
CA ILE A 29 -6.91 -2.64 2.66
C ILE A 29 -8.35 -2.72 2.13
N ASP A 30 -9.11 -3.70 2.61
CA ASP A 30 -10.54 -3.79 2.31
C ASP A 30 -11.27 -2.54 2.82
N TYR A 31 -12.04 -1.88 1.94
CA TYR A 31 -12.79 -0.67 2.29
C TYR A 31 -13.72 -0.83 3.49
N SER A 32 -14.27 -2.02 3.70
CA SER A 32 -15.13 -2.32 4.86
C SER A 32 -14.39 -2.20 6.20
N LEU A 33 -13.07 -2.30 6.19
CA LEU A 33 -12.20 -2.19 7.36
C LEU A 33 -11.66 -0.77 7.58
N THR A 34 -11.90 0.17 6.66
CA THR A 34 -11.24 1.49 6.67
C THR A 34 -11.90 2.52 7.60
N GLY A 35 -13.19 2.35 7.91
CA GLY A 35 -13.97 3.34 8.65
C GLY A 35 -14.13 4.69 7.93
N LEU A 36 -13.70 4.80 6.66
CA LEU A 36 -13.89 5.99 5.83
C LEU A 36 -15.36 6.21 5.53
N THR A 37 -15.72 7.46 5.23
CA THR A 37 -17.10 7.76 4.81
C THR A 37 -17.48 6.99 3.54
N GLU A 38 -18.73 6.51 3.48
CA GLU A 38 -19.23 5.74 2.32
C GLU A 38 -19.08 6.52 1.00
N GLY A 39 -19.27 7.84 1.04
CA GLY A 39 -19.07 8.70 -0.12
C GLY A 39 -17.62 8.73 -0.61
N LEU A 40 -16.64 8.78 0.31
CA LEU A 40 -15.23 8.71 -0.07
C LEU A 40 -14.87 7.32 -0.63
N VAL A 41 -15.38 6.24 -0.03
CA VAL A 41 -15.20 4.88 -0.54
C VAL A 41 -15.76 4.74 -1.96
N HIS A 42 -16.95 5.27 -2.23
CA HIS A 42 -17.54 5.26 -3.56
C HIS A 42 -16.68 5.99 -4.57
N GLU A 43 -16.19 7.19 -4.24
CA GLU A 43 -15.35 7.96 -5.14
C GLU A 43 -13.97 7.32 -5.40
N LEU A 44 -13.42 6.61 -4.42
CA LEU A 44 -12.18 5.84 -4.60
C LEU A 44 -12.39 4.69 -5.59
N ARG A 45 -13.51 3.97 -5.48
CA ARG A 45 -13.89 2.90 -6.42
C ARG A 45 -14.14 3.45 -7.82
N ASP A 46 -14.87 4.55 -7.95
CA ASP A 46 -15.13 5.18 -9.25
C ASP A 46 -13.83 5.62 -9.92
N TRP A 47 -12.91 6.19 -9.12
CA TRP A 47 -11.60 6.61 -9.62
C TRP A 47 -10.74 5.43 -10.09
N GLU A 48 -10.69 4.34 -9.33
CA GLU A 48 -10.02 3.10 -9.74
C GLU A 48 -10.64 2.49 -11.00
N GLN A 49 -11.96 2.42 -11.07
CA GLN A 49 -12.66 1.95 -12.28
C GLN A 49 -12.32 2.85 -13.49
N SER A 50 -12.30 4.17 -13.30
CA SER A 50 -11.94 5.13 -14.36
C SER A 50 -10.51 4.96 -14.86
N TYR A 51 -9.58 4.53 -13.99
CA TYR A 51 -8.21 4.20 -14.36
C TYR A 51 -8.20 3.04 -15.36
N TYR A 52 -8.83 1.91 -15.03
CA TYR A 52 -8.87 0.76 -15.93
C TYR A 52 -9.61 1.06 -17.24
N GLU A 53 -10.68 1.85 -17.19
CA GLU A 53 -11.40 2.30 -18.38
C GLU A 53 -10.58 3.27 -19.25
N SER A 54 -9.60 3.95 -18.67
CA SER A 54 -8.73 4.91 -19.38
C SER A 54 -7.52 4.25 -20.03
N LEU A 55 -7.31 2.94 -19.84
CA LEU A 55 -6.18 2.20 -20.40
C LEU A 55 -6.56 1.38 -21.64
N THR A 56 -5.59 1.24 -22.55
CA THR A 56 -5.66 0.24 -23.62
C THR A 56 -5.44 -1.16 -23.05
N ARG A 57 -5.66 -2.21 -23.88
CA ARG A 57 -5.34 -3.59 -23.49
C ARG A 57 -3.87 -3.82 -23.14
N GLY A 58 -2.97 -2.95 -23.59
CA GLY A 58 -1.54 -2.99 -23.29
C GLY A 58 -1.16 -2.19 -22.03
N PHE A 59 -2.13 -1.78 -21.21
CA PHE A 59 -1.92 -0.95 -20.01
C PHE A 59 -1.23 0.40 -20.31
N THR A 60 -1.51 0.98 -21.46
CA THR A 60 -1.09 2.34 -21.81
C THR A 60 -2.27 3.30 -21.78
N TRP A 61 -2.04 4.55 -21.42
CA TRP A 61 -3.08 5.59 -21.43
C TRP A 61 -3.70 5.76 -22.83
N LYS A 62 -5.03 5.78 -22.91
CA LYS A 62 -5.75 6.07 -24.16
C LYS A 62 -5.51 7.48 -24.66
N SER A 63 -5.29 8.44 -23.76
CA SER A 63 -4.94 9.82 -24.07
C SER A 63 -4.21 10.49 -22.91
N ALA A 64 -3.41 11.51 -23.21
CA ALA A 64 -2.75 12.34 -22.19
C ALA A 64 -3.76 13.05 -21.27
N GLU A 65 -4.93 13.42 -21.81
CA GLU A 65 -6.01 14.00 -21.02
C GLU A 65 -6.54 13.02 -19.97
N SER A 66 -6.64 11.74 -20.31
CA SER A 66 -7.10 10.71 -19.35
C SER A 66 -6.09 10.52 -18.21
N ALA A 67 -4.79 10.53 -18.53
CA ALA A 67 -3.73 10.49 -17.53
C ALA A 67 -3.78 11.71 -16.59
N ALA A 68 -3.91 12.91 -17.16
CA ALA A 68 -4.02 14.14 -16.38
C ALA A 68 -5.26 14.16 -15.47
N ARG A 69 -6.41 13.68 -15.96
CA ARG A 69 -7.64 13.54 -15.16
C ARG A 69 -7.46 12.54 -14.02
N TYR A 70 -6.86 11.39 -14.28
CA TYR A 70 -6.52 10.40 -13.25
C TYR A 70 -5.65 11.01 -12.15
N THR A 71 -4.57 11.70 -12.52
CA THR A 71 -3.64 12.32 -11.56
C THR A 71 -4.33 13.41 -10.74
N ALA A 72 -5.10 14.29 -11.38
CA ALA A 72 -5.82 15.35 -10.68
C ALA A 72 -6.86 14.81 -9.69
N GLN A 73 -7.60 13.76 -10.07
CA GLN A 73 -8.56 13.10 -9.18
C GLN A 73 -7.85 12.35 -8.04
N GLY A 74 -6.73 11.68 -8.34
CA GLY A 74 -5.89 11.00 -7.35
C GLY A 74 -5.39 11.96 -6.27
N HIS A 75 -4.89 13.15 -6.64
CA HIS A 75 -4.51 14.19 -5.68
C HIS A 75 -5.67 14.65 -4.79
N ARG A 76 -6.86 14.89 -5.39
CA ARG A 76 -8.05 15.28 -4.63
C ARG A 76 -8.46 14.20 -3.63
N LEU A 77 -8.44 12.94 -4.05
CA LEU A 77 -8.79 11.81 -3.19
C LEU A 77 -7.74 11.57 -2.11
N ALA A 78 -6.45 11.66 -2.43
CA ALA A 78 -5.36 11.57 -1.46
C ALA A 78 -5.51 12.60 -0.35
N GLN A 79 -5.81 13.86 -0.70
CA GLN A 79 -6.05 14.90 0.30
C GLN A 79 -7.27 14.59 1.16
N ARG A 80 -8.37 14.10 0.58
CA ARG A 80 -9.57 13.72 1.35
C ARG A 80 -9.34 12.56 2.30
N VAL A 81 -8.61 11.53 1.87
CA VAL A 81 -8.19 10.44 2.77
C VAL A 81 -7.32 11.00 3.88
N ALA A 82 -6.36 11.87 3.56
CA ALA A 82 -5.52 12.51 4.55
C ALA A 82 -6.34 13.29 5.58
N ASP A 83 -7.34 14.05 5.13
CA ASP A 83 -8.23 14.81 6.01
C ASP A 83 -9.09 13.91 6.91
N GLU A 84 -9.55 12.75 6.43
CA GLU A 84 -10.27 11.78 7.27
C GLU A 84 -9.36 11.07 8.28
N LEU A 85 -8.07 10.86 7.97
CA LEU A 85 -7.12 10.18 8.87
C LEU A 85 -6.35 11.13 9.81
N GLY A 86 -6.32 12.42 9.52
CA GLY A 86 -5.64 13.42 10.36
C GLY A 86 -4.12 13.39 10.25
N ASP A 87 -3.44 13.89 11.27
CA ASP A 87 -2.00 14.15 11.28
C ASP A 87 -1.12 12.96 11.67
N GLY A 88 -1.73 11.86 12.15
CA GLY A 88 -1.05 10.60 12.43
C GLY A 88 -0.64 9.83 11.18
N TYR A 89 -1.19 10.19 10.03
CA TYR A 89 -1.01 9.49 8.76
C TYR A 89 -0.45 10.41 7.66
N GLU A 90 0.29 9.79 6.74
CA GLU A 90 0.75 10.40 5.49
C GLU A 90 0.15 9.58 4.34
N ILE A 91 -0.49 10.26 3.38
CA ILE A 91 -0.98 9.59 2.17
C ILE A 91 0.03 9.80 1.05
N ASP A 92 0.58 8.71 0.54
CA ASP A 92 1.52 8.71 -0.57
C ASP A 92 0.82 8.32 -1.86
N PHE A 93 0.80 9.24 -2.83
CA PHE A 93 0.23 9.02 -4.15
C PHE A 93 1.32 9.14 -5.21
N THR A 94 1.45 8.12 -6.05
CA THR A 94 2.33 8.17 -7.23
C THR A 94 1.50 7.90 -8.47
N SER A 95 1.54 8.83 -9.43
CA SER A 95 0.88 8.62 -10.72
C SER A 95 1.61 7.58 -11.56
N TYR A 96 0.89 6.93 -12.49
CA TYR A 96 1.45 6.03 -13.49
C TYR A 96 2.05 6.76 -14.70
N GLU A 97 2.13 8.08 -14.66
CA GLU A 97 2.85 8.86 -15.67
C GLU A 97 4.37 8.63 -15.59
N ASP A 98 5.04 8.68 -16.74
CA ASP A 98 6.49 8.51 -16.80
C ASP A 98 7.21 9.56 -15.95
N ASN A 99 8.14 9.12 -15.10
CA ASN A 99 8.88 9.96 -14.14
C ASN A 99 8.00 10.69 -13.10
N ALA A 100 6.77 10.20 -12.85
CA ALA A 100 5.94 10.75 -11.79
C ALA A 100 6.67 10.68 -10.44
N ARG A 101 6.69 11.81 -9.74
CA ARG A 101 7.19 11.87 -8.38
C ARG A 101 6.08 11.49 -7.39
N PRO A 102 6.40 10.76 -6.32
CA PRO A 102 5.46 10.58 -5.23
C PRO A 102 5.06 11.93 -4.62
N HIS A 103 3.77 12.10 -4.35
CA HIS A 103 3.19 13.26 -3.71
C HIS A 103 2.60 12.84 -2.36
N ARG A 104 2.97 13.58 -1.32
CA ARG A 104 2.58 13.30 0.05
C ARG A 104 1.52 14.28 0.51
N PHE A 105 0.44 13.75 1.08
CA PHE A 105 -0.68 14.53 1.58
C PHE A 105 -0.82 14.31 3.08
N PHE A 106 -1.16 15.39 3.78
CA PHE A 106 -1.32 15.42 5.23
C PHE A 106 -2.68 16.00 5.57
N GLY A 107 -3.34 15.41 6.57
CA GLY A 107 -4.65 15.87 7.03
C GLY A 107 -4.55 17.23 7.70
N THR A 108 -5.52 18.10 7.45
CA THR A 108 -5.45 19.50 7.93
C THR A 108 -6.48 19.86 9.00
N LYS A 109 -7.61 19.14 9.14
CA LYS A 109 -8.65 19.43 10.16
C LYS A 109 -9.51 18.22 10.53
N ALA A 110 -9.85 18.13 11.83
CA ALA A 110 -10.90 17.30 12.45
C ALA A 110 -11.09 15.91 11.78
N PRO A 111 -10.23 14.93 12.09
CA PRO A 111 -10.29 13.63 11.44
C PRO A 111 -11.58 12.89 11.77
N ASN A 112 -11.94 11.96 10.89
CA ASN A 112 -13.02 11.01 11.12
C ASN A 112 -12.56 10.02 12.20
N PRO A 113 -13.16 10.03 13.42
CA PRO A 113 -12.70 9.19 14.52
C PRO A 113 -12.84 7.70 14.24
N GLN A 114 -13.81 7.31 13.41
CA GLN A 114 -14.00 5.91 13.02
C GLN A 114 -12.88 5.45 12.08
N ALA A 115 -12.50 6.29 11.11
CA ALA A 115 -11.39 6.00 10.21
C ALA A 115 -10.05 5.94 10.96
N VAL A 116 -9.80 6.89 11.87
CA VAL A 116 -8.59 6.87 12.71
C VAL A 116 -8.50 5.57 13.52
N ALA A 117 -9.57 5.20 14.24
CA ALA A 117 -9.58 3.98 15.05
C ALA A 117 -9.36 2.72 14.21
N ALA A 118 -9.95 2.66 13.01
CA ALA A 118 -9.78 1.56 12.08
C ALA A 118 -8.33 1.44 11.59
N PHE A 119 -7.73 2.56 11.14
CA PHE A 119 -6.34 2.55 10.67
C PHE A 119 -5.34 2.29 11.81
N ASP A 120 -5.61 2.74 13.03
CA ASP A 120 -4.78 2.44 14.19
C ASP A 120 -4.77 0.93 14.49
N ALA A 121 -5.92 0.26 14.35
CA ALA A 121 -6.02 -1.19 14.48
C ALA A 121 -5.27 -1.92 13.35
N LEU A 122 -5.41 -1.46 12.10
CA LEU A 122 -4.73 -2.02 10.93
C LEU A 122 -3.20 -1.90 11.05
N THR A 123 -2.70 -0.71 11.40
CA THR A 123 -1.26 -0.46 11.55
C THR A 123 -0.66 -1.23 12.73
N SER A 124 -1.39 -1.33 13.85
CA SER A 124 -0.97 -2.14 15.00
C SER A 124 -0.86 -3.62 14.64
N THR A 125 -1.84 -4.14 13.91
CA THR A 125 -1.84 -5.53 13.42
C THR A 125 -0.66 -5.79 12.49
N SER A 126 -0.42 -4.89 11.54
CA SER A 126 0.69 -5.03 10.59
C SER A 126 2.05 -4.99 11.28
N ARG A 127 2.23 -4.10 12.27
CA ARG A 127 3.44 -4.02 13.07
C ARG A 127 3.69 -5.31 13.86
N ALA A 128 2.65 -5.84 14.53
CA ALA A 128 2.75 -7.08 15.28
C ALA A 128 3.15 -8.27 14.38
N GLU A 129 2.60 -8.34 13.16
CA GLU A 129 2.94 -9.38 12.19
C GLU A 129 4.39 -9.26 11.72
N LYS A 130 4.85 -8.04 11.39
CA LYS A 130 6.25 -7.78 11.04
C LYS A 130 7.20 -8.19 12.17
N GLU A 131 6.88 -7.85 13.42
CA GLU A 131 7.69 -8.25 14.58
C GLU A 131 7.68 -9.77 14.80
N ARG A 132 6.56 -10.44 14.53
CA ARG A 132 6.48 -11.91 14.57
C ARG A 132 7.37 -12.55 13.52
N VAL A 133 7.31 -12.06 12.27
CA VAL A 133 8.15 -12.55 11.17
C VAL A 133 9.62 -12.26 11.42
N ALA A 134 9.97 -11.06 11.88
CA ALA A 134 11.34 -10.68 12.18
C ALA A 134 11.94 -11.57 13.29
N ARG A 135 11.18 -11.84 14.36
CA ARG A 135 11.60 -12.78 15.42
C ARG A 135 11.80 -14.19 14.87
N ALA A 136 10.86 -14.70 14.09
CA ALA A 136 10.98 -16.02 13.48
C ALA A 136 12.20 -16.15 12.56
N LEU A 137 12.57 -15.08 11.84
CA LEU A 137 13.78 -15.03 11.01
C LEU A 137 15.05 -14.94 11.86
N ALA A 138 15.05 -14.22 12.98
CA ALA A 138 16.18 -14.10 13.88
C ALA A 138 16.47 -15.40 14.66
N ASP A 139 15.41 -16.12 15.05
CA ASP A 139 15.50 -17.39 15.77
C ASP A 139 15.83 -18.59 14.86
N ALA A 140 15.80 -18.40 13.53
CA ALA A 140 16.12 -19.44 12.58
C ALA A 140 17.63 -19.80 12.64
N PRO A 141 18.00 -21.07 12.87
CA PRO A 141 19.40 -21.48 12.86
C PRO A 141 20.08 -21.12 11.53
N PRO A 142 21.36 -20.68 11.55
CA PRO A 142 22.11 -20.42 10.33
C PRO A 142 22.07 -21.65 9.40
N GLY A 143 21.59 -21.48 8.16
CA GLY A 143 21.50 -22.57 7.18
C GLY A 143 20.17 -23.35 7.16
N THR A 144 19.24 -23.07 8.08
CA THR A 144 17.86 -23.58 8.00
C THR A 144 16.90 -22.44 7.69
N GLY A 145 16.38 -22.39 6.45
CA GLY A 145 15.28 -21.49 6.07
C GLY A 145 15.67 -20.29 5.19
N THR A 146 16.95 -19.98 5.04
CA THR A 146 17.41 -18.90 4.18
C THR A 146 17.80 -19.43 2.79
N GLY A 147 16.85 -19.43 1.85
CA GLY A 147 17.08 -19.80 0.45
C GLY A 147 15.79 -20.13 -0.28
N TRP A 148 15.73 -19.87 -1.58
CA TRP A 148 14.61 -20.31 -2.43
C TRP A 148 14.58 -21.83 -2.48
N PHE A 149 13.42 -22.45 -2.33
CA PHE A 149 13.21 -23.88 -2.54
C PHE A 149 11.91 -24.11 -3.29
N ALA A 150 11.83 -25.17 -4.07
CA ALA A 150 10.57 -25.60 -4.68
C ALA A 150 10.01 -26.78 -3.88
N THR A 151 8.71 -26.76 -3.63
CA THR A 151 7.99 -27.88 -2.98
C THR A 151 6.99 -28.47 -3.97
N ALA A 152 6.95 -29.79 -4.05
CA ALA A 152 5.96 -30.56 -4.81
C ALA A 152 4.93 -31.11 -3.81
N PRO A 153 3.76 -30.46 -3.63
CA PRO A 153 2.86 -30.76 -2.51
C PRO A 153 2.28 -32.17 -2.56
N LEU A 154 2.06 -32.70 -3.76
CA LEU A 154 1.48 -34.03 -3.99
C LEU A 154 2.46 -35.17 -3.68
N SER A 155 3.76 -34.94 -3.77
CA SER A 155 4.80 -35.95 -3.50
C SER A 155 5.60 -35.68 -2.23
N GLY A 156 5.42 -34.51 -1.60
CA GLY A 156 6.21 -34.04 -0.46
C GLY A 156 7.68 -33.74 -0.79
N SER A 157 8.06 -33.75 -2.07
CA SER A 157 9.45 -33.54 -2.48
C SER A 157 9.83 -32.06 -2.38
N VAL A 158 11.01 -31.78 -1.80
CA VAL A 158 11.55 -30.42 -1.68
C VAL A 158 12.87 -30.34 -2.45
N PHE A 159 12.92 -29.46 -3.44
CA PHE A 159 14.14 -29.12 -4.18
C PHE A 159 14.77 -27.86 -3.61
N ARG A 160 16.06 -27.95 -3.25
CA ARG A 160 16.87 -26.80 -2.79
C ARG A 160 17.96 -26.52 -3.83
N PRO A 161 18.00 -25.34 -4.46
CA PRO A 161 19.07 -24.96 -5.36
C PRO A 161 20.40 -24.97 -4.60
N THR A 162 21.36 -25.74 -5.09
CA THR A 162 22.74 -25.72 -4.56
C THR A 162 23.39 -24.37 -4.87
N GLN A 163 23.83 -23.65 -3.84
CA GLN A 163 24.71 -22.49 -4.03
C GLN A 163 25.99 -22.95 -4.71
N LYS A 164 26.22 -22.56 -5.96
CA LYS A 164 27.56 -22.68 -6.57
C LYS A 164 28.51 -21.79 -5.76
N LYS A 165 29.53 -22.38 -5.14
CA LYS A 165 30.73 -21.63 -4.72
C LYS A 165 31.27 -20.93 -5.97
N GLN A 166 31.34 -19.61 -5.95
CA GLN A 166 32.19 -18.88 -6.89
C GLN A 166 33.63 -19.12 -6.43
N GLU A 167 34.44 -19.72 -7.31
CA GLU A 167 35.89 -19.88 -7.17
C GLU A 167 36.61 -18.56 -7.47
#